data_AF-A0A3M2HNX9-F1
#
_entry.id   AF-A0A3M2HNX9-F1
#
_cell.length_a   1.000
_cell.length_b   1.000
_cell.length_c   1.000
_cell.angle_alpha   90.00
_cell.angle_beta   90.00
_cell.angle_gamma   90.00
#
_symmetry.space_group_name_H-M   'P 1'
#
loop_
_entity.id
_entity.type
_entity.pdbx_description
1 polymer ?
#
loop_
_entity_poly.entity_id
_entity_poly.type
_entity_poly.pdbx_seq_one_letter_code
_entity_poly.pdbx_strand_id
1 'polypeptide(L)'
;MIRSLRKGHSSIYIQHPSTGHSIGAEKYESEIADDKAILRLTLNPVDSNQRSDEEYFHTDQLVSVSIDDSTVIKGFGEYVTSNKQKFSSWQLEVISRGKKFSFPVEPELVEHGNHKQLNLRVITSNG
;
A
#
# COMPACT_ATOMS: atom_id res chain seq x y z
N MET A 1 17.91 -1.01 -1.20
CA MET A 1 17.89 0.04 -2.24
C MET A 1 16.44 0.35 -2.53
N ILE A 2 16.04 1.61 -2.44
CA ILE A 2 14.67 2.05 -2.71
C ILE A 2 14.51 2.29 -4.22
N ARG A 3 13.47 1.70 -4.82
CA ARG A 3 13.07 1.91 -6.21
C ARG A 3 11.78 2.72 -6.23
N SER A 4 11.77 3.85 -6.94
CA SER A 4 10.53 4.58 -7.20
C SER A 4 9.73 3.86 -8.28
N LEU A 5 8.46 3.55 -7.98
CA LEU A 5 7.54 2.89 -8.90
C LEU A 5 6.70 3.91 -9.65
N ARG A 6 6.22 4.93 -8.94
CA ARG A 6 5.38 6.01 -9.49
C ARG A 6 5.60 7.30 -8.69
N LYS A 7 5.53 8.42 -9.40
CA LYS A 7 5.41 9.77 -8.86
C LYS A 7 4.21 10.46 -9.52
N GLY A 8 3.48 11.26 -8.76
CA GLY A 8 2.26 11.93 -9.21
C GLY A 8 1.01 11.32 -8.58
N HIS A 9 -0.14 11.92 -8.86
CA HIS A 9 -1.38 11.61 -8.16
C HIS A 9 -2.05 10.34 -8.70
N SER A 10 -2.31 9.37 -7.82
CA SER A 10 -3.22 8.25 -8.02
C SER A 10 -4.04 8.02 -6.74
N SER A 11 -5.17 7.32 -6.83
CA SER A 11 -5.98 7.01 -5.66
C SER A 11 -5.72 5.58 -5.20
N ILE A 12 -5.78 5.35 -3.90
CA ILE A 12 -5.87 4.02 -3.30
C ILE A 12 -7.20 3.89 -2.57
N TYR A 13 -7.69 2.67 -2.39
CA TYR A 13 -8.80 2.39 -1.50
C TYR A 13 -8.27 1.79 -0.19
N ILE A 14 -8.77 2.28 0.94
CA ILE A 14 -8.34 1.91 2.28
C ILE A 14 -9.54 1.37 3.03
N GLN A 15 -9.34 0.25 3.72
CA GLN A 15 -10.34 -0.37 4.56
C GLN A 15 -9.90 -0.35 6.01
N HIS A 16 -10.77 0.16 6.87
CA HIS A 16 -10.75 0.04 8.33
C HIS A 16 -11.89 -0.88 8.80
N PRO A 17 -11.98 -1.27 10.08
CA PRO A 17 -13.01 -2.20 10.55
C PRO A 17 -14.45 -1.74 10.30
N SER A 18 -14.72 -0.43 10.41
CA SER A 18 -16.06 0.15 10.35
C SER A 18 -16.29 1.08 9.15
N THR A 19 -15.25 1.37 8.36
CA THR A 19 -15.32 2.32 7.25
C THR A 19 -14.30 1.96 6.16
N GLY A 20 -14.57 2.42 4.93
CA GLY A 20 -13.64 2.33 3.83
C GLY A 20 -13.81 3.51 2.89
N HIS A 21 -12.70 4.00 2.36
CA HIS A 21 -12.65 5.26 1.63
C HIS A 21 -11.48 5.28 0.63
N SER A 22 -11.55 6.23 -0.31
CA SER A 22 -10.48 6.44 -1.29
C SER A 22 -9.66 7.67 -0.92
N ILE A 23 -8.33 7.53 -0.91
CA ILE A 23 -7.41 8.65 -0.62
C ILE A 23 -6.36 8.74 -1.73
N GLY A 24 -6.03 9.97 -2.10
CA GLY A 24 -4.92 10.29 -2.99
C GLY A 24 -3.56 9.86 -2.41
N ALA A 25 -2.69 9.34 -3.26
CA ALA A 25 -1.30 9.06 -2.97
C ALA A 25 -0.43 9.64 -4.09
N GLU A 26 0.68 10.25 -3.70
CA GLU A 26 1.56 10.98 -4.63
C GLU A 26 2.85 10.24 -4.99
N LYS A 27 3.18 9.20 -4.22
CA LYS A 27 4.44 8.49 -4.35
C LYS A 27 4.31 7.03 -3.95
N TYR A 28 4.89 6.17 -4.80
CA TYR A 28 4.94 4.73 -4.61
C TYR A 28 6.38 4.26 -4.77
N GLU A 29 6.86 3.52 -3.79
CA GLU A 29 8.23 3.03 -3.74
C GLU A 29 8.27 1.57 -3.31
N SER A 30 9.25 0.82 -3.81
CA SER A 30 9.51 -0.54 -3.39
C SER A 30 10.91 -0.69 -2.85
N GLU A 31 11.05 -1.52 -1.82
CA GLU A 31 12.32 -1.81 -1.18
C GLU A 31 12.36 -3.25 -0.71
N ILE A 32 13.52 -3.87 -0.78
CA ILE A 32 13.80 -5.11 -0.05
C ILE A 32 14.82 -4.78 1.03
N ALA A 33 14.39 -4.96 2.28
CA ALA A 33 15.17 -4.68 3.48
C ALA A 33 14.75 -5.66 4.58
N ASP A 34 15.69 -6.11 5.39
CA ASP A 34 15.45 -6.97 6.56
C ASP A 34 14.53 -8.17 6.29
N ASP A 35 14.79 -8.89 5.19
CA ASP A 35 14.01 -10.06 4.76
C ASP A 35 12.52 -9.78 4.42
N LYS A 36 12.20 -8.51 4.14
CA LYS A 36 10.85 -8.04 3.77
C LYS A 36 10.83 -7.42 2.39
N ALA A 37 9.80 -7.74 1.60
CA ALA A 37 9.39 -6.96 0.45
C ALA A 37 8.45 -5.83 0.91
N ILE A 38 8.93 -4.59 0.82
CA ILE A 38 8.24 -3.39 1.28
C ILE A 38 7.64 -2.66 0.09
N LEU A 39 6.33 -2.38 0.15
CA LEU A 39 5.68 -1.39 -0.69
C LEU A 39 5.34 -0.17 0.16
N ARG A 40 5.86 1.00 -0.22
CA ARG A 40 5.72 2.26 0.50
C ARG A 40 4.89 3.26 -0.28
N LEU A 41 3.91 3.84 0.39
CA LEU A 41 2.96 4.81 -0.14
C LEU A 41 3.12 6.13 0.61
N THR A 42 3.03 7.27 -0.08
CA THR A 42 2.89 8.58 0.56
C THR A 42 1.52 9.16 0.20
N LEU A 43 0.68 9.37 1.22
CA LEU A 43 -0.65 9.93 1.04
C LEU A 43 -0.57 11.42 0.74
N ASN A 44 -1.43 11.86 -0.16
CA ASN A 44 -1.66 13.26 -0.48
C ASN A 44 -3.16 13.47 -0.75
N PRO A 45 -3.98 13.60 0.31
CA PRO A 45 -5.41 13.84 0.19
C PRO A 45 -5.74 15.08 -0.66
N VAL A 46 -6.58 14.93 -1.68
CA VAL A 46 -6.85 16.03 -2.64
C VAL A 46 -7.98 16.96 -2.26
N ASP A 47 -8.87 16.54 -1.36
CA ASP A 47 -10.00 17.35 -0.91
C ASP A 47 -10.19 17.27 0.61
N SER A 48 -11.13 18.05 1.15
CA SER A 48 -11.40 18.09 2.58
C SER A 48 -11.92 16.76 3.14
N ASN A 49 -12.65 15.98 2.34
CA ASN A 49 -13.21 14.71 2.78
C ASN A 49 -12.09 13.70 2.96
N GLN A 50 -11.19 13.59 1.98
CA GLN A 50 -10.02 12.72 2.07
C GLN A 50 -9.08 13.12 3.20
N ARG A 51 -8.98 14.42 3.53
CA ARG A 51 -8.20 14.87 4.70
C ARG A 51 -8.80 14.39 6.01
N SER A 52 -10.13 14.37 6.11
CA SER A 52 -10.83 13.78 7.26
C SER A 52 -10.68 12.26 7.26
N ASP A 53 -10.79 11.61 6.11
CA ASP A 53 -10.59 10.16 5.98
C ASP A 53 -9.18 9.74 6.39
N GLU A 54 -8.16 10.56 6.08
CA GLU A 54 -6.78 10.32 6.51
C GLU A 54 -6.65 10.20 8.04
N GLU A 55 -7.54 10.80 8.83
CA GLU A 55 -7.49 10.74 10.30
C GLU A 55 -7.66 9.30 10.81
N TYR A 56 -8.38 8.44 10.07
CA TYR A 56 -8.55 7.04 10.44
C TYR A 56 -7.22 6.27 10.47
N PHE A 57 -6.18 6.68 9.74
CA PHE A 57 -4.84 6.07 9.90
C PHE A 57 -4.21 6.33 11.28
N HIS A 58 -4.63 7.40 11.96
CA HIS A 58 -4.07 7.81 13.24
C HIS A 58 -4.90 7.31 14.41
N THR A 59 -6.16 6.91 14.18
CA THR A 59 -7.09 6.49 15.24
C THR A 59 -7.51 5.03 15.14
N ASP A 60 -7.58 4.48 13.93
CA ASP A 60 -8.22 3.19 13.66
C ASP A 60 -7.23 2.18 13.10
N GLN A 61 -7.53 0.90 13.31
CA GLN A 61 -6.75 -0.18 12.74
C GLN A 61 -6.91 -0.23 11.22
N LEU A 62 -5.82 -0.49 10.50
CA LEU A 62 -5.88 -0.78 9.07
C LEU A 62 -6.24 -2.26 8.85
N VAL A 63 -7.21 -2.52 7.97
CA VAL A 63 -7.60 -3.89 7.56
C VAL A 63 -6.95 -4.24 6.23
N SER A 64 -7.06 -3.36 5.23
CA SER A 64 -6.42 -3.59 3.93
C SER A 64 -6.24 -2.31 3.13
N VAL A 65 -5.35 -2.36 2.15
CA VAL A 65 -5.23 -1.35 1.10
C VAL A 65 -5.35 -2.01 -0.26
N SER A 66 -6.12 -1.40 -1.16
CA SER A 66 -6.30 -1.83 -2.54
C SER A 66 -5.74 -0.78 -3.48
N ILE A 67 -4.90 -1.23 -4.41
CA ILE A 67 -4.25 -0.40 -5.42
C ILE A 67 -4.68 -0.89 -6.79
N ASP A 68 -5.36 -0.03 -7.53
CA ASP A 68 -5.67 -0.22 -8.94
C ASP A 68 -4.83 0.76 -9.77
N ASP A 69 -3.53 0.49 -9.84
CA ASP A 69 -2.60 1.23 -10.68
C ASP A 69 -1.67 0.26 -11.38
N SER A 70 -1.92 0.04 -12.67
CA SER A 70 -1.19 -0.93 -13.47
C SER A 70 0.33 -0.70 -13.48
N THR A 71 0.79 0.55 -13.34
CA THR A 71 2.23 0.89 -13.30
C THR A 71 2.83 0.45 -11.97
N VAL A 72 2.15 0.73 -10.85
CA VAL A 72 2.58 0.31 -9.52
C VAL A 72 2.55 -1.21 -9.41
N ILE A 73 1.45 -1.85 -9.82
CA ILE A 73 1.27 -3.31 -9.76
C ILE A 73 2.36 -4.03 -10.55
N LYS A 74 2.58 -3.60 -11.80
CA LYS A 74 3.63 -4.18 -12.66
C LYS A 74 5.02 -3.94 -12.08
N GLY A 75 5.33 -2.70 -11.70
CA GLY A 75 6.65 -2.34 -11.20
C GLY A 75 7.02 -3.05 -9.89
N PHE A 76 6.05 -3.18 -8.98
CA PHE A 76 6.22 -3.92 -7.74
C PHE A 76 6.35 -5.43 -8.01
N GLY A 77 5.48 -5.99 -8.83
CA GLY A 77 5.53 -7.40 -9.22
C GLY A 77 6.87 -7.79 -9.84
N GLU A 78 7.37 -7.03 -10.81
CA GLU A 78 8.69 -7.24 -11.42
C GLU A 78 9.81 -7.17 -10.37
N TYR A 79 9.79 -6.16 -9.51
CA TYR A 79 10.83 -5.96 -8.50
C TYR A 79 10.92 -7.14 -7.53
N VAL A 80 9.77 -7.61 -7.08
CA VAL A 80 9.65 -8.75 -6.17
C VAL A 80 10.06 -10.04 -6.87
N THR A 81 9.57 -10.31 -8.08
CA THR A 81 9.94 -11.52 -8.84
C THR A 81 11.44 -11.60 -9.06
N SER A 82 12.10 -10.50 -9.41
CA SER A 82 13.57 -10.46 -9.60
C SER A 82 14.37 -10.69 -8.31
N ASN A 83 13.74 -10.62 -7.14
CA ASN A 83 14.41 -10.71 -5.85
C ASN A 83 13.73 -11.71 -4.90
N LYS A 84 12.94 -12.66 -5.42
CA LYS A 84 12.11 -13.59 -4.63
C LYS A 84 12.87 -14.38 -3.54
N GLN A 85 14.17 -14.58 -3.70
CA GLN A 85 15.02 -15.28 -2.74
C GLN A 85 15.58 -14.40 -1.61
N LYS A 86 15.28 -13.09 -1.61
CA LYS A 86 15.86 -12.10 -0.67
C LYS A 86 14.89 -11.63 0.41
N PHE A 87 13.67 -12.15 0.42
CA PHE A 87 12.65 -11.82 1.41
C PHE A 87 11.76 -13.04 1.66
N SER A 88 11.20 -13.15 2.86
CA SER A 88 10.25 -14.19 3.24
C SER A 88 8.86 -13.64 3.61
N SER A 89 8.77 -12.33 3.82
CA SER A 89 7.55 -11.66 4.28
C SER A 89 7.30 -10.34 3.55
N TRP A 90 6.09 -9.79 3.71
CA TRP A 90 5.65 -8.58 3.04
C TRP A 90 5.26 -7.52 4.04
N GLN A 91 5.56 -6.26 3.70
CA GLN A 91 5.23 -5.12 4.54
C GLN A 91 4.69 -3.98 3.68
N LEU A 92 3.58 -3.40 4.15
CA LEU A 92 3.08 -2.13 3.65
C LEU A 92 3.60 -1.01 4.57
N GLU A 93 4.17 0.02 3.98
CA GLU A 93 4.45 1.27 4.69
C GLU A 93 3.58 2.40 4.14
N VAL A 94 2.89 3.11 5.02
CA VAL A 94 2.07 4.28 4.65
C VAL A 94 2.65 5.50 5.35
N ILE A 95 3.01 6.51 4.57
CA ILE A 95 3.41 7.83 5.07
C ILE A 95 2.20 8.74 4.99
N SER A 96 1.71 9.18 6.15
CA SER A 96 0.57 10.09 6.29
C SER A 96 0.97 11.24 7.21
N ARG A 97 0.76 12.48 6.77
CA ARG A 97 1.15 13.71 7.51
C ARG A 97 2.59 13.65 8.07
N GLY A 98 3.53 13.09 7.30
CA GLY A 98 4.93 12.92 7.68
C GLY A 98 5.22 11.79 8.69
N LYS A 99 4.19 11.09 9.18
CA LYS A 99 4.35 9.92 10.05
C LYS A 99 4.35 8.64 9.20
N LYS A 100 5.23 7.70 9.55
CA LYS A 100 5.30 6.40 8.90
C LYS A 100 4.58 5.34 9.74
N PHE A 101 3.63 4.66 9.11
CA PHE A 101 2.96 3.48 9.62
C PHE A 101 3.46 2.25 8.88
N SER A 102 3.57 1.12 9.56
CA SER A 102 4.14 -0.11 9.00
C SER A 102 3.29 -1.29 9.39
N PHE A 103 2.84 -2.04 8.38
CA PHE A 103 1.88 -3.12 8.54
C PHE A 103 2.43 -4.39 7.88
N PRO A 104 2.53 -5.53 8.59
CA PRO A 104 2.73 -6.81 7.94
C PRO A 104 1.49 -7.13 7.10
N VAL A 105 1.69 -7.56 5.86
CA VAL A 105 0.57 -7.79 4.92
C VAL A 105 0.70 -9.10 4.17
N GLU A 106 -0.41 -9.58 3.63
CA GLU A 106 -0.45 -10.60 2.58
C GLU A 106 -0.94 -9.94 1.28
N PRO A 107 -0.11 -9.96 0.21
CA PRO A 107 -0.53 -9.45 -1.08
C PRO A 107 -1.39 -10.47 -1.83
N GLU A 108 -2.48 -9.99 -2.42
CA GLU A 108 -3.36 -10.75 -3.30
C GLU A 108 -3.56 -9.95 -4.59
N LEU A 109 -3.22 -10.54 -5.73
CA LEU A 109 -3.50 -9.95 -7.04
C LEU A 109 -4.85 -10.47 -7.52
N VAL A 110 -5.82 -9.57 -7.67
CA VAL A 110 -7.14 -9.87 -8.20
C VAL A 110 -7.23 -9.37 -9.63
N GLU A 111 -7.63 -10.24 -10.56
CA GLU A 111 -7.78 -9.92 -11.98
C GLU A 111 -9.26 -10.03 -12.39
N HIS A 112 -9.80 -8.95 -12.94
CA HIS A 112 -11.16 -8.88 -13.47
C HIS A 112 -11.12 -8.44 -14.94
N GLY A 113 -11.02 -9.42 -15.84
CA GLY A 113 -10.83 -9.15 -17.27
C GLY A 113 -9.51 -8.42 -17.53
N ASN A 114 -9.58 -7.19 -18.06
CA ASN A 114 -8.40 -6.35 -18.33
C ASN A 114 -7.95 -5.52 -17.12
N HIS A 115 -8.67 -5.59 -16.01
CA HIS A 115 -8.41 -4.81 -14.81
C HIS A 115 -7.65 -5.64 -13.77
N LYS A 116 -6.66 -5.04 -13.13
CA LYS A 116 -5.85 -5.70 -12.10
C LYS A 116 -5.84 -4.83 -10.85
N GLN A 117 -6.09 -5.46 -9.72
CA GLN A 117 -6.06 -4.80 -8.42
C GLN A 117 -5.12 -5.57 -7.49
N LEU A 118 -4.18 -4.86 -6.86
CA LEU A 118 -3.35 -5.41 -5.80
C LEU A 118 -3.99 -5.09 -4.45
N ASN A 119 -4.43 -6.12 -3.75
CA ASN A 119 -4.92 -6.05 -2.39
C ASN A 119 -3.79 -6.40 -1.42
N LEU A 120 -3.62 -5.60 -0.37
CA LEU A 120 -2.65 -5.79 0.69
C LEU A 120 -3.42 -5.91 1.99
N ARG A 121 -3.66 -7.15 2.43
CA ARG A 121 -4.43 -7.43 3.65
C ARG A 121 -3.50 -7.42 4.85
N VAL A 122 -3.83 -6.67 5.90
CA VAL A 122 -3.02 -6.64 7.13
C VAL A 122 -3.14 -7.99 7.84
N ILE A 123 -1.98 -8.58 8.17
CA ILE A 123 -1.92 -9.78 9.00
C ILE A 123 -2.12 -9.33 10.45
N THR A 124 -3.30 -9.59 11.00
CA THR A 124 -3.54 -9.40 12.43
C THR A 124 -2.98 -10.60 13.16
N SER A 125 -1.92 -10.42 13.94
CA SER A 125 -1.54 -11.40 14.96
C SER A 125 -2.69 -11.45 15.97
N ASN A 126 -3.56 -12.46 15.84
CA ASN A 126 -4.42 -12.84 16.96
C ASN A 126 -3.45 -13.30 18.06
N GLY A 127 -3.26 -12.45 19.07
CA GLY A 127 -2.55 -12.79 20.30
C GLY A 127 -3.30 -13.85 21.09
#